data_AF-A0A5J6FFF8-F1
#
_entry.id   AF-A0A5J6FFF8-F1
#
_cell.length_a   1.000
_cell.length_b   1.000
_cell.length_c   1.000
_cell.angle_alpha   90.00
_cell.angle_beta   90.00
_cell.angle_gamma   90.00
#
_symmetry.space_group_name_H-M   'P 1'
#
loop_
_entity.id
_entity.type
_entity.pdbx_description
1 polymer ?
#
loop_
_entity_poly.entity_id
_entity_poly.type
_entity_poly.pdbx_seq_one_letter_code
_entity_poly.pdbx_strand_id
1 'polypeptide(L)' 'MSGHPPVIVYPPSANGARRVTVRGRIVGLARGRGDVAAFLREAGFAEGVEEIDLDRSESVEWRGGDLDTWR' A
#
# COMPACT_ATOMS: atom_id res chain seq x y z
N MET A 1 -19.44 -9.27 -5.85
CA MET A 1 -18.22 -8.65 -6.39
C MET A 1 -17.15 -8.69 -5.32
N SER A 2 -16.38 -9.77 -5.26
CA SER A 2 -15.31 -9.93 -4.27
C SER A 2 -14.02 -9.38 -4.87
N GLY A 3 -13.98 -8.06 -5.09
CA GLY A 3 -12.80 -7.38 -5.61
C GLY A 3 -12.04 -6.74 -4.46
N HIS A 4 -10.80 -7.14 -4.25
CA HIS A 4 -9.89 -6.38 -3.38
C HIS A 4 -9.69 -4.97 -3.95
N PRO A 5 -9.44 -3.96 -3.11
CA PRO A 5 -9.02 -2.65 -3.61
C PRO A 5 -7.73 -2.80 -4.43
N PRO A 6 -7.45 -1.83 -5.33
CA PRO A 6 -6.34 -1.95 -6.25
C PRO A 6 -4.98 -1.99 -5.53
N VAL A 7 -4.87 -1.38 -4.36
CA VAL A 7 -3.65 -1.42 -3.55
C VAL A 7 -3.83 -2.40 -2.40
N ILE A 8 -2.88 -3.33 -2.25
CA ILE A 8 -2.84 -4.25 -1.11
C ILE A 8 -1.47 -4.12 -0.46
N VAL A 9 -1.46 -3.82 0.83
CA VAL A 9 -0.26 -3.85 1.67
C VAL A 9 -0.32 -5.09 2.55
N TYR A 10 0.63 -5.99 2.36
CA TYR A 10 0.69 -7.27 3.06
C TYR A 10 1.17 -7.11 4.52
N PRO A 11 1.01 -8.14 5.36
CA PRO A 11 1.48 -8.09 6.74
C PRO A 11 2.97 -7.73 6.85
N PRO A 12 3.39 -7.06 7.95
CA PRO A 12 4.80 -6.88 8.26
C PRO A 12 5.55 -8.21 8.25
N SER A 13 6.64 -8.26 7.51
CA SER A 13 7.57 -9.39 7.56
C SER A 13 8.41 -9.34 8.84
N ALA A 14 9.24 -10.36 9.07
CA ALA A 14 10.09 -10.44 10.27
C ALA A 14 11.01 -9.23 10.45
N ASN A 15 11.39 -8.56 9.34
CA ASN A 15 12.25 -7.36 9.35
C ASN A 15 11.47 -6.03 9.37
N GLY A 16 10.14 -6.07 9.56
CA GLY A 16 9.27 -4.89 9.61
C GLY A 16 8.83 -4.35 8.25
N ALA A 17 9.44 -4.78 7.14
CA ALA A 17 9.01 -4.35 5.81
C ALA A 17 7.70 -5.03 5.39
N ARG A 18 6.88 -4.30 4.63
CA ARG A 18 5.60 -4.75 4.07
C ARG A 18 5.67 -4.79 2.56
N ARG A 19 5.21 -5.88 1.96
CA ARG A 19 5.08 -5.97 0.49
C ARG A 19 3.89 -5.16 0.03
N VAL A 20 4.04 -4.41 -1.06
CA VAL A 20 2.98 -3.60 -1.67
C VAL A 20 2.67 -4.13 -3.06
N THR A 21 1.39 -4.30 -3.38
CA THR A 21 0.94 -4.62 -4.74
C THR A 21 -0.08 -3.59 -5.24
N VAL A 22 0.00 -3.28 -6.54
CA VAL A 22 -0.98 -2.48 -7.28
C VAL A 22 -1.58 -3.35 -8.37
N ARG A 23 -2.89 -3.52 -8.38
CA ARG A 23 -3.64 -4.39 -9.31
C ARG A 23 -3.00 -5.78 -9.45
N GLY A 24 -2.56 -6.35 -8.33
CA GLY A 24 -1.92 -7.66 -8.26
C GLY A 24 -0.43 -7.71 -8.62
N ARG A 25 0.17 -6.63 -9.11
CA ARG A 25 1.61 -6.55 -9.41
C ARG A 25 2.40 -6.01 -8.21
N ILE A 26 3.51 -6.66 -7.85
CA ILE A 26 4.41 -6.16 -6.80
C ILE A 26 5.08 -4.87 -7.28
N VAL A 27 4.98 -3.81 -6.47
CA VAL A 27 5.62 -2.51 -6.72
C VAL A 27 6.79 -2.25 -5.78
N GLY A 28 6.84 -2.89 -4.62
CA GLY A 28 7.98 -2.74 -3.71
C GLY A 28 7.80 -3.35 -2.32
N LEU A 29 8.80 -3.13 -1.48
CA LEU A 29 8.82 -3.42 -0.04
C LEU A 29 8.89 -2.10 0.72
N ALA A 30 7.82 -1.72 1.39
CA ALA A 30 7.72 -0.48 2.15
C ALA A 30 8.19 -0.69 3.59
N ARG A 31 8.85 0.31 4.17
CA ARG A 31 9.17 0.39 5.61
C ARG A 31 8.37 1.46 6.35
N GLY A 32 7.47 2.15 5.64
CA GLY A 32 6.54 3.11 6.20
C GLY A 32 5.57 3.63 5.15
N ARG A 33 4.61 4.44 5.58
CA ARG A 33 3.62 5.09 4.70
C ARG A 33 4.23 5.93 3.57
N GLY A 34 5.39 6.53 3.80
CA GLY A 34 6.12 7.31 2.77
C GLY A 34 6.57 6.46 1.59
N ASP A 35 7.06 5.25 1.83
CA ASP A 35 7.46 4.33 0.77
C ASP A 35 6.25 3.83 -0.02
N VAL A 36 5.13 3.58 0.66
CA VAL A 36 3.87 3.21 0.00
C VAL A 36 3.44 4.32 -0.96
N ALA A 37 3.40 5.57 -0.50
CA ALA A 37 3.05 6.71 -1.35
C ALA A 37 4.02 6.86 -2.55
N ALA A 38 5.32 6.67 -2.33
CA ALA A 38 6.31 6.72 -3.40
C ALA A 38 6.07 5.66 -4.47
N PHE A 39 5.80 4.40 -4.09
CA PHE A 39 5.51 3.32 -5.03
C PHE A 39 4.25 3.55 -5.83
N LEU A 40 3.21 4.12 -5.22
CA LEU A 40 1.95 4.39 -5.92
C LEU A 40 2.12 5.51 -6.96
N ARG A 41 2.90 6.54 -6.65
CA ARG A 41 3.27 7.59 -7.60
C ARG A 41 4.07 7.01 -8.77
N GLU A 42 5.08 6.19 -8.49
CA GLU A 42 5.90 5.55 -9.53
C GLU A 42 5.11 4.57 -10.40
N ALA A 43 4.08 3.93 -9.84
CA ALA A 43 3.18 3.04 -10.57
C ALA A 43 2.13 3.79 -11.42
N GLY A 44 2.12 5.13 -11.42
CA GLY A 44 1.10 5.95 -12.09
C GLY A 44 -0.27 5.81 -11.45
N PHE A 45 -0.33 5.43 -10.18
CA PHE A 45 -1.56 5.25 -9.42
C PHE A 45 -1.98 6.53 -8.66
N ALA A 46 -1.02 7.42 -8.42
CA ALA A 46 -1.23 8.78 -7.93
C ALA A 46 -0.56 9.76 -8.90
N GLU A 47 -1.33 10.57 -9.62
CA GLU A 47 -0.80 11.64 -10.47
C GLU A 47 -0.44 12.90 -9.63
N GLY A 48 -0.95 13.00 -8.40
CA GLY A 48 -0.62 14.06 -7.43
C GLY A 48 -0.42 13.58 -5.98
N VAL A 49 0.21 14.42 -5.14
CA VAL A 49 0.50 14.16 -3.71
C VAL A 49 -0.79 13.95 -2.88
N GLU A 50 -1.94 14.37 -3.40
CA GLU A 50 -3.25 14.36 -2.71
C GLU A 50 -4.20 13.25 -3.17
N GLU A 51 -3.80 12.39 -4.12
CA GLU A 51 -4.79 11.62 -4.90
C GLU A 51 -5.16 10.24 -4.34
N ILE A 52 -4.30 9.64 -3.52
CA ILE A 52 -4.63 8.36 -2.85
C ILE A 52 -4.74 8.61 -1.35
N ASP A 53 -5.97 8.63 -0.88
CA ASP A 53 -6.29 8.53 0.53
C ASP A 53 -5.92 7.11 1.01
N LEU A 54 -4.75 6.99 1.64
CA LEU A 54 -4.22 5.71 2.13
C LEU A 54 -5.07 5.11 3.27
N ASP A 55 -5.92 5.91 3.90
CA ASP A 55 -6.80 5.50 4.99
C ASP A 55 -8.14 4.94 4.47
N ARG A 56 -8.47 5.17 3.19
CA ARG A 56 -9.68 4.63 2.57
C ARG A 56 -9.54 3.16 2.20
N SER A 57 -10.42 2.35 2.77
CA SER A 57 -10.51 0.90 2.49
C SER A 57 -10.87 0.56 1.04
N GLU A 58 -11.49 1.47 0.30
CA GLU A 58 -11.73 1.34 -1.15
C GLU A 58 -10.46 1.52 -1.99
N SER A 59 -9.46 2.22 -1.44
CA SER A 59 -8.18 2.51 -2.10
C SER A 59 -7.11 1.49 -1.72
N VAL A 60 -7.01 1.20 -0.42
CA VAL A 60 -5.94 0.38 0.16
C VAL A 60 -6.49 -0.65 1.13
N GLU A 61 -6.10 -1.92 0.92
CA GLU A 61 -6.27 -2.98 1.91
C GLU A 61 -4.98 -3.17 2.69
N TRP A 62 -5.03 -2.85 3.98
CA TRP A 62 -3.96 -3.13 4.94
C TRP A 62 -4.18 -4.51 5.57
N ARG A 63 -3.27 -5.45 5.33
CA ARG A 63 -3.32 -6.80 5.91
C ARG A 63 -2.38 -6.90 7.09
N GLY A 64 -2.82 -7.53 8.18
CA GLY A 64 -2.00 -7.73 9.38
C GLY A 64 -1.69 -6.44 10.13
N GLY A 65 -2.60 -5.46 10.06
CA GLY A 65 -2.47 -4.14 10.65
C GLY A 65 -3.14 -3.07 9.79
N ASP A 66 -2.91 -1.81 10.13
CA ASP A 66 -3.43 -0.61 9.47
C ASP A 66 -2.29 0.22 8.84
N LEU A 67 -2.59 1.48 8.50
CA LEU A 67 -1.65 2.48 7.95
C LEU A 67 -0.47 2.78 8.88
N ASP A 68 -0.63 2.61 10.19
CA ASP A 68 0.37 2.97 11.21
C ASP A 68 1.04 1.74 11.85
N THR A 69 0.63 0.53 11.48
CA THR A 69 1.24 -0.72 11.94
C THR A 69 2.56 -1.00 11.22
N TRP A 70 3.66 -0.66 11.88
CA TRP A 70 5.05 -0.89 11.46
C TRP A 70 5.90 -1.38 12.66
N ARG A 71 7.07 -1.97 12.41
CA ARG A 71 8.03 -2.42 13.45
C ARG A 71 9.32 -1.62 13.41
#